data_AF-A0A8J3DPX0-F1
#
_entry.id   AF-A0A8J3DPX0-F1
#
_cell.length_a   1.000
_cell.length_b   1.000
_cell.length_c   1.000
_cell.angle_alpha   90.00
_cell.angle_beta   90.00
_cell.angle_gamma   90.00
#
_symmetry.space_group_name_H-M   'P 1'
#
loop_
_entity.id
_entity.type
_entity.pdbx_description
1 polymer ?
#
loop_
_entity_poly.entity_id
_entity_poly.type
_entity_poly.pdbx_seq_one_letter_code
_entity_poly.pdbx_strand_id
1 'polypeptide(L)' 'MREGGWSYVFGDLRVEQAADLIAAAQLFATSPNGVLPWRGRPDSLKRGLVARIPPIDHLENFS' A
#
# COMPACT_ATOMS: atom_id res chain seq x y z
N MET A 1 -7.31 -1.24 -10.34
CA MET A 1 -5.98 -1.39 -9.71
C MET A 1 -4.92 -1.06 -10.75
N ARG A 2 -3.75 -0.53 -10.38
CA ARG A 2 -2.65 -0.30 -11.33
C ARG A 2 -2.14 -1.66 -11.81
N GLU A 3 -1.99 -1.82 -13.12
CA GLU A 3 -1.41 -3.03 -13.74
C GLU A 3 0.00 -3.28 -13.19
N GLY A 4 0.27 -4.51 -12.76
CA GLY A 4 1.51 -4.87 -12.04
C GLY A 4 1.69 -4.25 -10.64
N GLY A 5 0.68 -3.56 -10.09
CA GLY A 5 0.75 -2.87 -8.80
C GLY A 5 0.35 -3.73 -7.60
N TRP A 6 1.05 -3.58 -6.49
CA TRP A 6 0.68 -4.19 -5.21
C TRP A 6 -0.48 -3.45 -4.56
N SER A 7 -1.38 -4.20 -3.93
CA SER A 7 -2.46 -3.63 -3.11
C SER A 7 -2.18 -3.83 -1.62
N TYR A 8 -2.64 -2.89 -0.79
CA TYR A 8 -2.35 -2.85 0.65
C TYR A 8 -3.65 -2.71 1.43
N VAL A 9 -3.75 -3.48 2.52
CA VAL A 9 -4.85 -3.37 3.49
C VAL A 9 -4.25 -2.89 4.80
N PHE A 10 -4.78 -1.76 5.29
CA PHE A 10 -4.40 -1.18 6.58
C PHE A 10 -5.58 -1.26 7.55
N GLY A 11 -5.31 -1.70 8.78
CA GLY A 11 -6.25 -1.76 9.88
C GLY A 11 -5.96 -0.68 10.93
N ASP A 12 -6.89 -0.54 11.90
CA ASP A 12 -6.80 0.41 13.02
C ASP A 12 -6.56 1.87 12.58
N LEU A 13 -7.04 2.24 11.40
CA LEU A 13 -7.07 3.63 10.95
C LEU A 13 -8.32 4.32 11.50
N ARG A 14 -8.11 5.46 12.15
CA ARG A 14 -9.16 6.36 12.62
C ARG A 14 -9.10 7.66 11.83
N VAL A 15 -10.06 8.55 12.05
CA VAL A 15 -10.18 9.82 11.32
C VAL A 15 -8.92 10.68 11.50
N GLU A 16 -8.28 10.59 12.66
CA GLU A 16 -7.06 11.33 12.99
C GLU A 16 -5.87 10.93 12.09
N GLN A 17 -5.87 9.73 11.51
CA GLN A 17 -4.83 9.26 10.59
C GLN A 17 -5.18 9.48 9.10
N ALA A 18 -6.24 10.23 8.79
CA ALA A 18 -6.60 10.51 7.39
C ALA A 18 -5.45 11.16 6.60
N ALA A 19 -4.70 12.08 7.22
CA ALA A 19 -3.54 12.72 6.60
C ALA A 19 -2.43 11.71 6.25
N ASP A 20 -2.20 10.72 7.11
CA ASP A 20 -1.20 9.67 6.88
C ASP A 20 -1.61 8.77 5.70
N LEU A 21 -2.90 8.45 5.58
CA LEU A 21 -3.42 7.68 4.45
C LEU A 21 -3.23 8.42 3.12
N ILE A 22 -3.52 9.73 3.11
CA ILE A 22 -3.29 10.60 1.93
C ILE A 22 -1.80 10.63 1.58
N ALA A 23 -0.92 10.84 2.56
CA ALA A 23 0.53 10.88 2.35
C ALA A 23 1.06 9.57 1.75
N ALA A 24 0.57 8.41 2.22
CA ALA A 24 0.96 7.13 1.64
C ALA A 24 0.38 6.91 0.25
N ALA A 25 -0.85 7.35 -0.03
CA ALA A 25 -1.43 7.28 -1.37
C ALA A 25 -0.60 8.11 -2.38
N GLN A 26 -0.16 9.30 -1.99
CA GLN A 26 0.74 10.13 -2.79
C GLN A 26 2.10 9.46 -3.03
N LEU A 27 2.70 8.90 -1.97
CA LEU A 27 3.96 8.16 -2.05
C LEU A 27 3.84 6.91 -2.95
N PHE A 28 2.69 6.24 -2.92
CA PHE A 28 2.41 5.09 -3.77
C PHE A 28 2.25 5.49 -5.24
N ALA A 29 1.55 6.60 -5.50
CA ALA A 29 1.32 7.11 -6.84
C ALA A 29 2.63 7.46 -7.56
N THR A 30 3.65 7.94 -6.83
CA THR A 30 4.97 8.26 -7.40
C THR A 30 5.94 7.07 -7.41
N SER A 31 5.52 5.89 -6.94
CA SER A 31 6.40 4.72 -6.87
C SER A 31 6.64 4.12 -8.26
N PRO A 32 7.91 3.97 -8.69
CA PRO A 32 8.22 3.44 -10.02
C PRO A 32 7.76 1.98 -10.18
N ASN A 33 7.92 1.17 -9.13
CA ASN A 33 7.73 -0.28 -9.19
C ASN A 33 6.35 -0.74 -8.71
N GLY A 34 5.40 0.17 -8.52
CA GLY A 34 4.06 -0.19 -8.05
C GLY A 34 4.05 -0.81 -6.65
N VAL A 35 5.07 -0.51 -5.83
CA VAL A 35 5.22 -0.95 -4.44
C VAL A 35 5.28 0.30 -3.56
N LEU A 36 4.47 0.36 -2.50
CA LEU A 36 4.54 1.46 -1.54
C LEU A 36 5.93 1.49 -0.88
N PRO A 37 6.71 2.58 -1.01
CA PRO A 37 8.01 2.69 -0.37
C PRO A 37 7.91 2.55 1.16
N TRP A 38 8.94 1.98 1.78
CA TRP A 38 9.05 1.93 3.24
C TRP A 38 9.50 3.27 3.83
N ARG A 39 10.51 3.88 3.18
CA ARG A 39 11.00 5.21 3.54
C ARG A 39 9.94 6.26 3.24
N GLY A 40 9.66 7.13 4.20
CA GLY A 40 8.62 8.15 4.09
C GLY A 40 7.21 7.65 4.40
N ARG A 41 7.02 6.35 4.66
CA ARG A 41 5.73 5.83 5.10
C ARG A 41 5.43 6.33 6.52
N PRO A 42 4.22 6.87 6.78
CA PRO A 42 3.79 7.23 8.12
C PRO A 42 3.76 6.02 9.06
N ASP A 43 3.98 6.25 10.35
CA ASP A 43 4.10 5.15 11.32
C ASP A 43 2.78 4.41 11.55
N SER A 44 1.65 5.09 11.46
CA SER A 44 0.31 4.49 11.50
C SER A 44 0.16 3.39 10.45
N LEU A 45 0.67 3.61 9.22
CA LEU A 45 0.62 2.63 8.13
C LEU A 45 1.74 1.60 8.20
N LYS A 46 2.84 1.85 8.92
CA LYS A 46 3.82 0.81 9.22
C LYS A 46 3.25 -0.22 10.20
N ARG A 47 2.61 0.26 11.27
CA ARG A 47 2.05 -0.59 12.33
C ARG A 47 0.72 -1.23 11.93
N GLY A 48 -0.11 -0.51 11.18
CA GLY A 48 -1.43 -0.94 10.75
C GLY A 48 -1.44 -1.83 9.51
N LEU A 49 -0.30 -2.25 8.96
CA LEU A 49 -0.28 -3.11 7.77
C LEU A 49 -0.82 -4.50 8.09
N VAL A 50 -1.98 -4.85 7.53
CA VAL A 50 -2.63 -6.15 7.72
C VAL A 50 -2.19 -7.13 6.63
N ALA A 51 -2.21 -6.68 5.37
CA ALA A 51 -1.91 -7.54 4.24
C ALA A 51 -1.30 -6.77 3.06
N ARG A 52 -0.51 -7.51 2.27
CA ARG A 52 -0.03 -7.11 0.95
C ARG A 52 -0.56 -8.11 -0.06
N ILE A 53 -1.29 -7.62 -1.05
CA ILE A 53 -1.91 -8.43 -2.10
C ILE A 53 -1.08 -8.21 -3.37
N PRO A 54 -0.52 -9.27 -3.98
CA PRO A 54 0.26 -9.13 -5.20
C PRO A 54 -0.64 -8.78 -6.40
N PRO A 55 -0.06 -8.30 -7.51
CA PRO A 55 -0.80 -8.08 -8.75
C PRO A 55 -1.43 -9.38 -9.27
N ILE A 56 -2.54 -9.28 -10.01
CA ILE A 56 -3.30 -10.44 -10.49
C ILE A 56 -2.44 -11.37 -11.36
N ASP A 57 -1.57 -10.83 -12.22
CA ASP A 57 -0.67 -11.63 -13.06
C ASP A 57 0.27 -12.53 -12.23
N HIS A 58 0.58 -12.14 -10.98
CA HIS A 58 1.36 -12.98 -10.08
C HIS A 58 0.54 -14.12 -9.48
N LEU A 59 -0.79 -14.03 -9.45
CA LEU A 59 -1.67 -15.08 -8.94
C LEU A 59 -1.89 -16.19 -9.98
N GLU A 60 -1.90 -15.86 -11.27
CA GLU A 60 -2.01 -16.83 -12.38
C GLU A 60 -0.85 -17.83 -12.42
N ASN A 61 0.35 -17.44 -11.95
CA ASN A 61 1.52 -18.32 -11.87
C ASN A 61 1.42 -19.42 -10.78
N PHE A 62 0.36 -19.43 -9.97
CA PHE A 62 0.12 -20.44 -8.93
C PHE A 62 -1.06 -21.37 -9.25
N SER A 63 -1.67 -21.26 -10.44
CA SER A 63 -2.80 -22.10 -10.89
C SER A 63 -2.39 -23.15 -11.93
#